data_AF-A0AAV2RQY2-F1
#
_entry.id   AF-A0AAV2RQY2-F1
#
_cell.length_a   1.000
_cell.length_b   1.000
_cell.length_c   1.000
_cell.angle_alpha   90.00
_cell.angle_beta   90.00
_cell.angle_gamma   90.00
#
_symmetry.space_group_name_H-M   'P 1'
#
loop_
_entity.id
_entity.type
_entity.pdbx_description
1 polymer ?
#
loop_
_entity_poly.entity_id
_entity_poly.type
_entity_poly.pdbx_seq_one_letter_code
_entity_poly.pdbx_strand_id
1 'polypeptide(L)'
;MSEESESLNEEERSLFRPFTRESFAAIEARIAEENAKKKELQKKKEEGEIVYGDDDDEEGPIADTNLEQGMPLPNRLAQQFPDEMVGVPLEDIDMYYHNKRTFVVISKGKDIFRFSATSAMWLLTPYNSVRRTAINVLIHPLFNFFIICTILSNCMLMITPSTPVIESSEVLFTAIYTFESGVKLMARGFVLECFTYLRDAWNWLDFVVIALAYVTMGIDLGNLAALRTFRVLRALKTVAIIPGLKTIVGAVIESVKNLRDVIILTVFSLSVFALLGLQIYMGVLTQKCVRKFDFNSINWTHQEYADFCANA
;
A
#
# COMPACT_ATOMS: atom_id res chain seq x y z
N MET A 1 54.77 -2.95 -25.48
CA MET A 1 53.79 -4.04 -25.23
C MET A 1 53.36 -3.98 -23.76
N SER A 2 52.90 -2.79 -23.35
CA SER A 2 52.72 -2.42 -21.94
C SER A 2 51.60 -1.39 -21.77
N GLU A 3 50.78 -1.17 -22.80
CA GLU A 3 49.63 -0.25 -22.76
C GLU A 3 48.29 -0.99 -22.89
N GLU A 4 48.28 -2.25 -23.35
CA GLU A 4 47.07 -3.09 -23.40
C GLU A 4 46.81 -3.89 -22.12
N SER A 5 47.74 -3.89 -21.15
CA SER A 5 47.58 -4.63 -19.88
C SER A 5 47.00 -3.79 -18.74
N GLU A 6 46.96 -2.46 -18.85
CA GLU A 6 46.33 -1.59 -17.84
C GLU A 6 44.83 -1.35 -18.11
N SER A 7 44.36 -1.49 -19.36
CA SER A 7 42.93 -1.33 -19.69
C SER A 7 42.06 -2.54 -19.33
N LEU A 8 42.67 -3.68 -18.95
CA LEU A 8 41.93 -4.89 -18.57
C LEU A 8 41.67 -5.01 -17.06
N ASN A 9 42.15 -4.06 -16.25
CA ASN A 9 41.98 -4.06 -14.79
C ASN A 9 40.98 -3.01 -14.27
N GLU A 10 40.41 -2.15 -15.13
CA GLU A 10 39.40 -1.14 -14.75
C GLU A 10 37.93 -1.59 -14.94
N GLU A 11 37.69 -2.80 -15.47
CA GLU A 11 36.34 -3.27 -15.88
C GLU A 11 35.77 -4.50 -15.17
N GLU A 12 36.31 -4.95 -14.03
CA GLU A 12 35.42 -5.55 -13.03
C GLU A 12 34.73 -4.42 -12.27
N ARG A 13 33.73 -3.79 -12.92
CA ARG A 13 32.81 -2.89 -12.21
C ARG A 13 32.20 -3.70 -11.07
N SER A 14 32.68 -3.50 -9.84
CA SER A 14 32.04 -4.08 -8.67
C SER A 14 30.57 -3.67 -8.71
N LEU A 15 29.68 -4.64 -8.89
CA LEU A 15 28.26 -4.41 -9.05
C LEU A 15 27.67 -3.70 -7.82
N PHE A 16 28.30 -3.91 -6.66
CA PHE A 16 27.92 -3.33 -5.38
C PHE A 16 28.85 -2.17 -5.02
N ARG A 17 28.35 -0.93 -5.19
CA ARG A 17 29.07 0.30 -4.84
C ARG A 17 28.38 1.00 -3.67
N PRO A 18 29.13 1.47 -2.66
CA PRO A 18 28.56 2.29 -1.60
C PRO A 18 27.96 3.59 -2.13
N PHE A 19 26.80 3.98 -1.57
CA PHE A 19 26.15 5.23 -1.91
C PHE A 19 26.84 6.40 -1.21
N THR A 20 27.71 7.11 -1.92
CA THR A 20 28.46 8.27 -1.43
C THR A 20 27.78 9.59 -1.83
N ARG A 21 28.33 10.72 -1.38
CA ARG A 21 27.87 12.05 -1.83
C ARG A 21 28.19 12.32 -3.29
N GLU A 22 29.31 11.78 -3.75
CA GLU A 22 29.75 11.90 -5.14
C GLU A 22 28.86 11.10 -6.08
N SER A 23 28.45 9.89 -5.67
CA SER A 23 27.50 9.11 -6.46
C SER A 23 26.15 9.80 -6.59
N PHE A 24 25.66 10.42 -5.52
CA PHE A 24 24.42 11.20 -5.56
C PHE A 24 24.53 12.42 -6.50
N ALA A 25 25.63 13.18 -6.42
CA ALA A 25 25.87 14.31 -7.32
C ALA A 25 25.97 13.86 -8.79
N ALA A 26 26.60 12.71 -9.05
CA ALA A 26 26.67 12.12 -10.38
C ALA A 26 25.29 11.71 -10.92
N ILE A 27 24.43 11.14 -10.08
CA ILE A 27 23.02 10.83 -10.44
C ILE A 27 22.26 12.13 -10.75
N GLU A 28 22.39 13.16 -9.92
CA GLU A 28 21.72 14.45 -10.15
C GLU A 28 22.17 15.13 -11.45
N ALA A 29 23.47 15.08 -11.76
CA ALA A 29 24.01 15.61 -13.01
C ALA A 29 23.41 14.89 -14.23
N ARG A 30 23.34 13.55 -14.20
CA ARG A 30 22.72 12.76 -15.28
C ARG A 30 21.24 13.09 -15.46
N ILE A 31 20.49 13.20 -14.37
CA ILE A 31 19.06 13.58 -14.39
C ILE A 31 18.89 14.99 -14.97
N ALA A 32 19.75 15.93 -14.62
CA ALA A 32 19.70 17.29 -15.15
C ALA A 32 19.98 17.32 -16.66
N GLU A 33 20.96 16.54 -17.13
CA GLU A 33 21.28 16.40 -18.56
C GLU A 33 20.12 15.77 -19.34
N GLU A 34 19.52 14.68 -18.84
CA GLU A 34 18.39 14.02 -19.48
C GLU A 34 17.16 14.94 -19.54
N ASN A 35 16.88 15.67 -18.44
CA ASN A 35 15.81 16.66 -18.42
C ASN A 35 16.08 17.85 -19.35
N ALA A 36 17.34 18.26 -19.51
CA ALA A 36 17.71 19.31 -20.47
C ALA A 36 17.50 18.82 -21.92
N LYS A 37 17.93 17.60 -22.23
CA LYS A 37 17.68 16.96 -23.54
C LYS A 37 16.18 16.83 -23.83
N LYS A 38 15.37 16.40 -22.86
CA LYS A 38 13.90 16.32 -23.00
C LYS A 38 13.26 17.69 -23.24
N LYS A 39 13.70 18.73 -22.52
CA LYS A 39 13.22 20.11 -22.72
C LYS A 39 13.61 20.66 -24.09
N GLU A 40 14.83 20.39 -24.55
CA GLU A 40 15.28 20.80 -25.88
C GLU A 40 14.48 20.08 -26.98
N LEU A 41 14.27 18.77 -26.82
CA LEU A 41 13.43 17.97 -27.72
C LEU A 41 11.99 18.49 -27.76
N GLN A 42 11.41 18.81 -26.60
CA GLN A 42 10.07 19.35 -26.51
C GLN A 42 9.97 20.74 -27.17
N LYS A 43 10.98 21.59 -27.00
CA LYS A 43 11.06 22.90 -27.66
C LYS A 43 11.16 22.77 -29.18
N LYS A 44 11.98 21.84 -29.69
CA LYS A 44 12.06 21.53 -31.14
C LYS A 44 10.73 21.03 -31.70
N LYS A 45 9.99 20.20 -30.94
CA LYS A 45 8.63 19.77 -31.27
C LYS A 45 7.63 20.94 -31.30
N GLU A 46 7.72 21.88 -30.36
CA GLU A 46 6.86 23.07 -30.29
C GLU A 46 7.16 24.09 -31.42
N GLU A 47 8.41 24.18 -31.86
CA GLU A 47 8.85 25.05 -32.97
C GLU A 47 8.51 24.47 -34.35
N GLY A 48 7.85 23.30 -34.42
CA GLY A 48 7.42 22.66 -35.66
C GLY A 48 8.57 22.00 -36.45
N GLU A 49 9.72 21.80 -35.80
CA GLU A 49 10.87 21.12 -36.39
C GLU A 49 10.61 19.62 -36.42
N ILE A 50 10.79 18.97 -37.58
CA ILE A 50 10.63 17.52 -37.73
C ILE A 50 11.80 16.86 -36.98
N VAL A 51 11.56 16.45 -35.74
CA VAL A 51 12.54 15.68 -34.99
C VAL A 51 12.41 14.21 -35.38
N TYR A 52 13.40 13.71 -36.13
CA TYR A 52 13.63 12.29 -36.29
C TYR A 52 14.24 11.78 -34.98
N GLY A 53 13.39 11.48 -34.00
CA GLY A 53 13.78 10.63 -32.88
C GLY A 53 13.67 9.18 -33.31
N ASP A 54 14.50 8.30 -32.76
CA ASP A 54 14.11 6.90 -32.62
C ASP A 54 12.85 6.87 -31.73
N ASP A 55 11.68 7.14 -32.32
CA ASP A 55 10.38 6.99 -31.67
C ASP A 55 10.09 5.50 -31.38
N ASP A 56 10.94 4.58 -31.85
CA ASP A 56 10.89 3.14 -31.57
C ASP A 56 11.38 2.78 -30.15
N ASP A 57 12.02 3.70 -29.41
CA ASP A 57 12.43 3.53 -28.01
C ASP A 57 11.46 4.21 -27.01
N GLU A 58 10.17 4.32 -27.34
CA GLU A 58 9.16 4.91 -26.45
C GLU A 58 8.98 4.09 -25.14
N GLU A 59 9.40 2.83 -25.18
CA GLU A 59 9.43 1.93 -24.03
C GLU A 59 10.79 2.00 -23.35
N GLY A 60 10.97 3.02 -22.49
CA GLY A 60 12.16 3.13 -21.64
C GLY A 60 12.46 1.83 -20.87
N PRO A 61 13.67 1.68 -20.28
CA PRO A 61 14.09 0.44 -19.64
C PRO A 61 13.00 -0.09 -18.69
N ILE A 62 12.72 -1.38 -18.73
CA ILE A 62 11.70 -2.01 -17.88
C ILE A 62 12.38 -2.46 -16.58
N ALA A 63 11.71 -2.30 -15.43
CA ALA A 63 12.22 -2.79 -14.16
C ALA A 63 12.33 -4.33 -14.17
N ASP A 64 13.44 -4.88 -13.68
CA ASP A 64 13.61 -6.33 -13.61
C ASP A 64 12.74 -6.93 -12.49
N THR A 65 11.84 -7.85 -12.86
CA THR A 65 10.96 -8.59 -11.94
C THR A 65 11.77 -9.38 -10.89
N ASN A 66 12.96 -9.88 -11.24
CA ASN A 66 13.79 -10.66 -10.33
C ASN A 66 14.47 -9.80 -9.25
N LEU A 67 14.49 -8.49 -9.44
CA LEU A 67 15.07 -7.53 -8.50
C LEU A 67 13.98 -6.75 -7.76
N GLU A 68 12.74 -7.22 -7.71
CA GLU A 68 11.65 -6.48 -7.04
C GLU A 68 11.89 -6.20 -5.54
N GLN A 69 11.24 -5.15 -5.04
CA GLN A 69 11.37 -4.74 -3.64
C GLN A 69 10.87 -5.83 -2.68
N GLY A 70 11.73 -6.24 -1.73
CA GLY A 70 11.41 -7.27 -0.75
C GLY A 70 11.64 -8.70 -1.22
N MET A 71 12.14 -8.90 -2.45
CA MET A 71 12.61 -10.19 -2.93
C MET A 71 14.06 -10.45 -2.50
N PRO A 72 14.44 -11.73 -2.28
CA PRO A 72 15.83 -12.10 -2.06
C PRO A 72 16.66 -11.88 -3.33
N LEU A 73 17.93 -11.55 -3.16
CA LEU A 73 18.90 -11.45 -4.24
C LEU A 73 18.96 -12.78 -5.03
N PRO A 74 18.96 -12.73 -6.37
CA PRO A 74 19.19 -13.91 -7.19
C PRO A 74 20.48 -14.62 -6.79
N ASN A 75 20.49 -15.95 -6.81
CA ASN A 75 21.59 -16.78 -6.29
C ASN A 75 22.98 -16.37 -6.80
N ARG A 76 23.10 -15.94 -8.06
CA ARG A 76 24.38 -15.46 -8.65
C ARG A 76 24.90 -14.20 -7.97
N LEU A 77 24.01 -13.22 -7.76
CA LEU A 77 24.34 -11.96 -7.11
C LEU A 77 24.56 -12.14 -5.60
N ALA A 78 23.77 -13.03 -4.98
CA ALA A 78 23.89 -13.38 -3.58
C ALA A 78 25.24 -14.02 -3.24
N GLN A 79 25.87 -14.76 -4.16
CA GLN A 79 27.20 -15.35 -3.98
C GLN A 79 28.33 -14.32 -4.08
N GLN A 80 28.15 -13.28 -4.89
CA GLN A 80 29.13 -12.21 -5.09
C GLN A 80 29.02 -11.09 -4.05
N PHE A 81 27.97 -11.09 -3.23
CA PHE A 81 27.73 -10.04 -2.26
C PHE A 81 28.63 -10.16 -1.02
N PRO A 82 29.48 -9.15 -0.71
CA PRO A 82 30.34 -9.18 0.47
C PRO A 82 29.55 -8.92 1.76
N ASP A 83 29.77 -9.74 2.79
CA ASP A 83 29.05 -9.65 4.08
C ASP A 83 29.29 -8.33 4.84
N GLU A 84 30.39 -7.63 4.55
CA GLU A 84 30.72 -6.33 5.15
C GLU A 84 29.78 -5.20 4.69
N MET A 85 29.13 -5.36 3.53
CA MET A 85 28.23 -4.35 2.96
C MET A 85 26.76 -4.52 3.37
N VAL A 86 26.45 -5.48 4.26
CA VAL A 86 25.10 -5.69 4.78
C VAL A 86 24.63 -4.46 5.58
N GLY A 87 23.44 -3.94 5.26
CA GLY A 87 22.88 -2.76 5.94
C GLY A 87 23.57 -1.43 5.58
N VAL A 88 24.51 -1.44 4.64
CA VAL A 88 25.13 -0.23 4.08
C VAL A 88 24.31 0.24 2.88
N PRO A 89 24.06 1.55 2.71
CA PRO A 89 23.42 2.06 1.51
C PRO A 89 24.34 1.90 0.29
N LEU A 90 23.82 1.31 -0.77
CA LEU A 90 24.49 1.01 -2.03
C LEU A 90 23.78 1.73 -3.19
N GLU A 91 24.49 1.95 -4.28
CA GLU A 91 23.91 2.33 -5.57
C GLU A 91 22.91 1.26 -6.05
N ASP A 92 21.89 1.67 -6.81
CA ASP A 92 20.88 0.74 -7.30
C ASP A 92 21.49 -0.23 -8.32
N ILE A 93 21.20 -1.52 -8.15
CA ILE A 93 21.77 -2.62 -8.96
C ILE A 93 21.06 -2.70 -10.31
N ASP A 94 19.80 -2.27 -10.36
CA ASP A 94 18.97 -2.34 -11.55
C ASP A 94 19.19 -1.09 -12.43
N MET A 95 19.52 -1.33 -13.71
CA MET A 95 19.80 -0.29 -14.70
C MET A 95 18.62 0.66 -14.90
N TYR A 96 17.38 0.18 -14.70
CA TYR A 96 16.18 1.02 -14.75
C TYR A 96 16.19 2.17 -13.73
N TYR A 97 16.86 1.97 -12.59
CA TYR A 97 16.93 2.94 -11.51
C TYR A 97 18.21 3.78 -11.54
N HIS A 98 19.11 3.57 -12.50
CA HIS A 98 20.40 4.27 -12.58
C HIS A 98 20.29 5.81 -12.74
N ASN A 99 19.21 6.27 -13.37
CA ASN A 99 18.87 7.70 -13.53
C ASN A 99 17.76 8.15 -12.56
N LYS A 100 17.56 7.43 -11.45
CA LYS A 100 16.58 7.80 -10.42
C LYS A 100 17.31 8.07 -9.12
N ARG A 101 16.75 8.98 -8.32
CA ARG A 101 17.27 9.32 -6.98
C ARG A 101 16.93 8.21 -6.00
N THR A 102 17.53 7.03 -6.15
CA THR A 102 17.28 5.86 -5.32
C THR A 102 18.57 5.22 -4.85
N PHE A 103 18.49 4.52 -3.72
CA PHE A 103 19.58 3.68 -3.22
C PHE A 103 19.00 2.39 -2.66
N VAL A 104 19.82 1.34 -2.67
CA VAL A 104 19.45 0.00 -2.20
C VAL A 104 20.15 -0.28 -0.89
N VAL A 105 19.48 -0.99 0.01
CA VAL A 105 20.08 -1.57 1.20
C VAL A 105 19.72 -3.05 1.22
N ILE A 106 20.73 -3.89 1.46
CA ILE A 106 20.58 -5.34 1.50
C ILE A 106 20.54 -5.79 2.96
N SER A 107 19.53 -6.61 3.29
CA SER A 107 19.38 -7.21 4.62
C SER A 107 20.36 -8.36 4.85
N LYS A 108 20.51 -8.80 6.11
CA LYS A 108 21.23 -10.04 6.47
C LYS A 108 20.66 -11.27 5.75
N GLY A 109 19.35 -11.28 5.47
CA GLY A 109 18.66 -12.31 4.69
C GLY A 109 18.91 -12.23 3.18
N LYS A 110 19.74 -11.28 2.72
CA LYS A 110 19.94 -10.94 1.30
C LYS A 110 18.67 -10.45 0.60
N ASP A 111 17.77 -9.80 1.33
CA ASP A 111 16.57 -9.16 0.77
C ASP A 111 16.88 -7.74 0.30
N ILE A 112 16.30 -7.35 -0.84
CA ILE A 112 16.51 -6.04 -1.46
C ILE A 112 15.50 -5.01 -0.93
N PHE A 113 15.99 -3.96 -0.26
CA PHE A 113 15.16 -2.83 0.15
C PHE A 113 15.58 -1.56 -0.59
N ARG A 114 14.67 -0.99 -1.40
CA ARG A 114 14.87 0.29 -2.09
C ARG A 114 14.34 1.48 -1.29
N PHE A 115 15.09 2.58 -1.32
CA PHE A 115 14.77 3.84 -0.66
C PHE A 115 15.01 5.03 -1.59
N SER A 116 14.26 6.12 -1.37
CA SER A 116 14.50 7.41 -2.05
C SER A 116 15.76 8.09 -1.53
N ALA A 117 16.63 8.62 -2.38
CA ALA A 117 17.79 9.40 -1.97
C ALA A 117 17.47 10.85 -1.56
N THR A 118 16.20 11.28 -1.62
CA THR A 118 15.83 12.67 -1.32
C THR A 118 15.68 12.94 0.17
N SER A 119 15.78 14.21 0.56
CA SER A 119 15.68 14.62 1.97
C SER A 119 14.30 14.27 2.55
N ALA A 120 14.27 13.41 3.56
CA ALA A 120 13.05 13.10 4.31
C ALA A 120 12.67 14.29 5.21
N MET A 121 11.38 14.65 5.26
CA MET A 121 10.86 15.77 6.05
C MET A 121 11.61 17.11 5.85
N TRP A 122 12.10 17.37 4.63
CA TRP A 122 12.86 18.59 4.25
C TRP A 122 14.18 18.83 5.04
N LEU A 123 14.53 17.99 6.01
CA LEU A 123 15.68 18.17 6.92
C LEU A 123 16.60 16.93 7.03
N LEU A 124 16.08 15.73 6.78
CA LEU A 124 16.82 14.47 6.97
C LEU A 124 17.41 13.98 5.64
N THR A 125 18.64 14.40 5.36
CA THR A 125 19.42 13.84 4.25
C THR A 125 19.72 12.34 4.48
N PRO A 126 19.95 11.54 3.41
CA PRO A 126 20.32 10.12 3.51
C PRO A 126 21.49 9.85 4.46
N TYR A 127 22.39 10.83 4.61
CA TYR A 127 23.61 10.75 5.39
C TYR A 127 23.42 11.04 6.89
N ASN A 128 22.23 11.45 7.33
CA ASN A 128 21.98 11.74 8.74
C ASN A 128 21.89 10.43 9.55
N SER A 129 22.54 10.38 10.71
CA SER A 129 22.56 9.23 11.62
C SER A 129 21.16 8.77 12.02
N VAL A 130 20.22 9.71 12.20
CA VAL A 130 18.82 9.39 12.54
C VAL A 130 18.16 8.52 11.47
N ARG A 131 18.36 8.90 10.20
CA ARG A 131 17.79 8.18 9.06
C ARG A 131 18.46 6.82 8.86
N ARG A 132 19.78 6.75 9.04
CA ARG A 132 20.53 5.49 8.96
C ARG A 132 20.10 4.49 10.04
N THR A 133 19.87 4.96 11.26
CA THR A 133 19.30 4.14 12.33
C THR A 133 17.88 3.70 12.00
N ALA A 134 17.01 4.60 11.49
CA ALA A 134 15.66 4.23 11.09
C ALA A 134 15.62 3.15 10.00
N ILE A 135 16.52 3.22 9.01
CA ILE A 135 16.69 2.21 7.97
C ILE A 135 17.14 0.87 8.58
N ASN A 136 18.15 0.89 9.46
CA ASN A 136 18.62 -0.32 10.13
C ASN A 136 17.55 -0.97 11.00
N VAL A 137 16.74 -0.19 11.70
CA VAL A 137 15.60 -0.69 12.49
C VAL A 137 14.54 -1.30 11.58
N LEU A 138 14.19 -0.63 10.47
CA LEU A 138 13.17 -1.09 9.53
C LEU A 138 13.54 -2.43 8.85
N ILE A 139 14.81 -2.61 8.50
CA ILE A 139 15.31 -3.81 7.82
C ILE A 139 15.45 -4.99 8.79
N HIS A 140 15.49 -4.72 10.10
CA HIS A 140 15.73 -5.77 11.09
C HIS A 140 14.57 -6.79 11.12
N PRO A 141 14.82 -8.10 10.99
CA PRO A 141 13.75 -9.11 10.97
C PRO A 141 12.96 -9.15 12.29
N LEU A 142 13.59 -8.85 13.43
CA LEU A 142 12.88 -8.75 14.71
C LEU A 142 11.86 -7.61 14.75
N PHE A 143 12.09 -6.51 14.03
CA PHE A 143 11.13 -5.42 13.97
C PHE A 143 9.85 -5.86 13.24
N ASN A 144 10.01 -6.51 12.08
CA ASN A 144 8.89 -7.10 11.34
C ASN A 144 8.15 -8.16 12.18
N PHE A 145 8.88 -9.05 12.86
CA PHE A 145 8.30 -10.05 13.76
C PHE A 145 7.51 -9.40 14.91
N PHE A 146 8.06 -8.36 15.54
CA PHE A 146 7.41 -7.62 16.62
C PHE A 146 6.08 -7.00 16.18
N ILE A 147 6.03 -6.38 14.99
CA ILE A 147 4.79 -5.80 14.45
C ILE A 147 3.77 -6.89 14.13
N ILE A 148 4.19 -8.02 13.54
CA ILE A 148 3.28 -9.15 13.27
C ILE A 148 2.69 -9.69 14.57
N CYS A 149 3.51 -9.93 15.60
CA CYS A 149 3.04 -10.36 16.93
C CYS A 149 2.06 -9.35 17.54
N THR A 150 2.31 -8.05 17.35
CA THR A 150 1.44 -6.98 17.82
C THR A 150 0.08 -7.03 17.12
N ILE A 151 0.04 -7.22 15.80
CA ILE A 151 -1.20 -7.34 15.03
C ILE A 151 -1.97 -8.58 15.45
N LEU A 152 -1.31 -9.74 15.58
CA LEU A 152 -1.96 -10.97 16.01
C LEU A 152 -2.55 -10.84 17.42
N SER A 153 -1.79 -10.28 18.37
CA SER A 153 -2.26 -10.03 19.73
C SER A 153 -3.47 -9.10 19.73
N ASN A 154 -3.43 -8.06 18.90
CA ASN A 154 -4.54 -7.14 18.75
C ASN A 154 -5.81 -7.82 18.19
N CYS A 155 -5.66 -8.66 17.16
CA CYS A 155 -6.76 -9.44 16.61
C CYS A 155 -7.38 -10.38 17.66
N MET A 156 -6.56 -11.02 18.51
CA MET A 156 -7.07 -11.86 19.60
C MET A 156 -7.90 -11.05 20.61
N LEU A 157 -7.45 -9.84 20.96
CA LEU A 157 -8.16 -8.94 21.87
C LEU A 157 -9.47 -8.38 21.27
N MET A 158 -9.62 -8.37 19.95
CA MET A 158 -10.88 -7.99 19.30
C MET A 158 -11.97 -9.05 19.42
N ILE A 159 -11.60 -10.31 19.63
CA ILE A 159 -12.56 -11.42 19.79
C ILE A 159 -13.11 -11.43 21.22
N THR A 160 -12.33 -10.95 22.20
CA THR A 160 -12.75 -10.93 23.60
C THR A 160 -13.72 -9.77 23.87
N PRO A 161 -14.69 -9.95 24.81
CA PRO A 161 -15.63 -8.90 25.16
C PRO A 161 -14.91 -7.66 25.70
N SER A 162 -15.42 -6.47 25.38
CA SER A 162 -14.81 -5.20 25.77
C SER A 162 -14.79 -5.02 27.30
N THR A 163 -13.58 -5.03 27.86
CA THR A 163 -13.30 -4.69 29.27
C THR A 163 -12.50 -3.39 29.32
N PRO A 164 -12.51 -2.64 30.44
CA PRO A 164 -11.72 -1.39 30.55
C PRO A 164 -10.21 -1.59 30.34
N VAL A 165 -9.71 -2.80 30.62
CA VAL A 165 -8.32 -3.20 30.34
C VAL A 165 -8.06 -3.28 28.84
N ILE A 166 -9.02 -3.78 28.06
CA ILE A 166 -8.91 -3.88 26.60
C ILE A 166 -8.96 -2.50 25.96
N GLU A 167 -9.79 -1.59 26.44
CA GLU A 167 -9.82 -0.20 25.93
C GLU A 167 -8.48 0.51 26.12
N SER A 168 -7.83 0.31 27.28
CA SER A 168 -6.48 0.83 27.54
C SER A 168 -5.43 0.22 26.60
N SER A 169 -5.57 -1.06 26.25
CA SER A 169 -4.67 -1.73 25.30
C SER A 169 -4.75 -1.14 23.89
N GLU A 170 -5.89 -0.56 23.48
CA GLU A 170 -6.04 0.05 22.16
C GLU A 170 -5.17 1.31 21.99
N VAL A 171 -4.99 2.07 23.07
CA VAL A 171 -4.06 3.21 23.09
C VAL A 171 -2.62 2.73 22.90
N LEU A 172 -2.24 1.64 23.57
CA LEU A 172 -0.92 1.01 23.42
C LEU A 172 -0.67 0.53 21.99
N PHE A 173 -1.62 -0.18 21.38
CA PHE A 173 -1.50 -0.63 20.00
C PHE A 173 -1.39 0.53 19.02
N THR A 174 -2.20 1.57 19.21
CA THR A 174 -2.14 2.78 18.39
C THR A 174 -0.77 3.44 18.50
N ALA A 175 -0.21 3.57 19.70
CA ALA A 175 1.13 4.10 19.91
C ALA A 175 2.21 3.27 19.19
N ILE A 176 2.11 1.94 19.23
CA ILE A 176 3.03 1.04 18.51
C ILE A 176 2.94 1.24 16.99
N TYR A 177 1.72 1.34 16.44
CA TYR A 177 1.54 1.59 15.00
C TYR A 177 2.00 2.98 14.57
N THR A 178 1.79 4.00 15.41
CA THR A 178 2.34 5.34 15.19
C THR A 178 3.86 5.32 15.16
N PHE A 179 4.49 4.59 16.09
CA PHE A 179 5.94 4.43 16.11
C PHE A 179 6.46 3.73 14.84
N GLU A 180 5.82 2.64 14.42
CA GLU A 180 6.18 1.94 13.18
C GLU A 180 6.06 2.84 11.95
N SER A 181 4.93 3.52 11.79
CA SER A 181 4.73 4.47 10.69
C SER A 181 5.73 5.61 10.74
N GLY A 182 6.07 6.11 11.92
CA GLY A 182 7.12 7.10 12.12
C GLY A 182 8.49 6.61 11.65
N VAL A 183 8.88 5.38 11.99
CA VAL A 183 10.14 4.76 11.53
C VAL A 183 10.16 4.62 10.00
N LYS A 184 9.06 4.12 9.40
CA LYS A 184 8.93 4.03 7.94
C LYS A 184 9.01 5.41 7.26
N LEU A 185 8.38 6.41 7.86
CA LEU A 185 8.37 7.79 7.35
C LEU A 185 9.76 8.41 7.40
N MET A 186 10.50 8.21 8.50
CA MET A 186 11.88 8.69 8.64
C MET A 186 12.84 7.98 7.68
N ALA A 187 12.63 6.69 7.41
CA ALA A 187 13.47 5.93 6.49
C ALA A 187 13.22 6.28 5.01
N ARG A 188 11.95 6.34 4.59
CA ARG A 188 11.53 6.52 3.19
C ARG A 188 11.26 7.97 2.77
N GLY A 189 10.95 8.87 3.71
CA GLY A 189 10.53 10.25 3.43
C GLY A 189 9.01 10.43 3.27
N PHE A 190 8.57 11.70 3.18
CA PHE A 190 7.15 12.09 3.26
C PHE A 190 6.38 12.02 1.93
N VAL A 191 6.64 12.91 0.95
CA VAL A 191 5.87 12.99 -0.33
C VAL A 191 6.71 13.25 -1.60
N LEU A 192 7.96 13.68 -1.51
CA LEU A 192 8.60 14.40 -2.62
C LEU A 192 9.07 13.56 -3.83
N GLU A 193 9.27 12.22 -3.73
CA GLU A 193 9.90 11.46 -4.83
C GLU A 193 9.46 9.97 -4.98
N CYS A 194 10.11 9.21 -5.88
CA CYS A 194 9.95 7.75 -6.03
C CYS A 194 10.32 6.99 -4.74
N PHE A 195 9.64 5.87 -4.43
CA PHE A 195 9.79 5.07 -3.19
C PHE A 195 9.48 5.79 -1.87
N THR A 196 8.70 6.86 -1.93
CA THR A 196 8.26 7.60 -0.75
C THR A 196 7.11 6.89 -0.01
N TYR A 197 6.97 7.12 1.31
CA TYR A 197 5.97 6.47 2.15
C TYR A 197 4.55 6.52 1.56
N LEU A 198 4.08 7.70 1.14
CA LEU A 198 2.72 7.88 0.59
C LEU A 198 2.54 7.44 -0.87
N ARG A 199 3.53 6.86 -1.54
CA ARG A 199 3.33 6.32 -2.91
C ARG A 199 2.96 4.84 -2.91
N ASP A 200 3.24 4.16 -1.80
CA ASP A 200 2.94 2.74 -1.60
C ASP A 200 1.52 2.61 -1.05
N ALA A 201 0.61 1.98 -1.82
CA ALA A 201 -0.78 1.78 -1.42
C ALA A 201 -0.90 1.01 -0.09
N TRP A 202 0.08 0.18 0.25
CA TRP A 202 0.12 -0.55 1.52
C TRP A 202 0.44 0.35 2.71
N ASN A 203 1.24 1.41 2.51
CA ASN A 203 1.51 2.40 3.54
C ASN A 203 0.33 3.37 3.71
N TRP A 204 -0.49 3.59 2.67
CA TRP A 204 -1.77 4.31 2.83
C TRP A 204 -2.70 3.61 3.82
N LEU A 205 -2.76 2.27 3.77
CA LEU A 205 -3.54 1.50 4.75
C LEU A 205 -3.06 1.80 6.17
N ASP A 206 -1.75 1.78 6.40
CA ASP A 206 -1.13 2.08 7.70
C ASP A 206 -1.50 3.50 8.18
N PHE A 207 -1.38 4.48 7.30
CA PHE A 207 -1.75 5.87 7.58
C PHE A 207 -3.24 6.03 7.92
N VAL A 208 -4.14 5.39 7.14
CA VAL A 208 -5.60 5.44 7.38
C VAL A 208 -5.96 4.80 8.71
N VAL A 209 -5.36 3.65 9.05
CA VAL A 209 -5.60 2.98 10.34
C VAL A 209 -5.20 3.87 11.52
N ILE A 210 -4.04 4.52 11.44
CA ILE A 210 -3.57 5.43 12.49
C ILE A 210 -4.43 6.69 12.58
N ALA A 211 -4.75 7.30 11.43
CA ALA A 211 -5.61 8.48 11.38
C ALA A 211 -7.00 8.21 11.98
N LEU A 212 -7.62 7.08 11.63
CA LEU A 212 -8.90 6.66 12.20
C LEU A 212 -8.78 6.42 13.71
N ALA A 213 -7.71 5.78 14.18
CA ALA A 213 -7.50 5.58 15.62
C ALA A 213 -7.43 6.92 16.38
N TYR A 214 -6.65 7.89 15.89
CA TYR A 214 -6.58 9.22 16.51
C TYR A 214 -7.90 9.98 16.45
N VAL A 215 -8.65 9.89 15.33
CA VAL A 215 -9.99 10.50 15.23
C VAL A 215 -10.93 9.91 16.28
N THR A 216 -10.89 8.59 16.51
CA THR A 216 -11.72 7.95 17.53
C THR A 216 -11.30 8.25 18.97
N MET A 217 -10.06 8.70 19.20
CA MET A 217 -9.57 9.12 20.52
C MET A 217 -9.77 10.61 20.79
N GLY A 218 -9.66 11.44 19.75
CA GLY A 218 -9.66 12.90 19.87
C GLY A 218 -11.04 13.54 19.78
N ILE A 219 -12.05 12.81 19.29
CA ILE A 219 -13.42 13.30 19.21
C ILE A 219 -14.33 12.30 19.91
N ASP A 220 -15.02 12.75 20.96
CA ASP A 220 -16.13 12.03 21.61
C ASP A 220 -17.34 12.01 20.65
N LEU A 221 -17.23 11.23 19.58
CA LEU A 221 -18.25 11.07 18.54
C LEU A 221 -19.35 10.11 19.01
N GLY A 222 -20.00 10.40 20.13
CA GLY A 222 -21.24 9.75 20.60
C GLY A 222 -21.37 8.24 20.31
N ASN A 223 -22.57 7.82 19.89
CA ASN A 223 -22.92 6.42 19.59
C ASN A 223 -22.56 6.01 18.15
N LEU A 224 -21.43 6.46 17.59
CA LEU A 224 -20.94 5.90 16.33
C LEU A 224 -20.25 4.56 16.59
N ALA A 225 -21.06 3.55 16.94
CA ALA A 225 -20.63 2.15 17.02
C ALA A 225 -19.89 1.70 15.74
N ALA A 226 -20.24 2.29 14.59
CA ALA A 226 -19.57 2.07 13.32
C ALA A 226 -18.07 2.41 13.34
N LEU A 227 -17.63 3.47 14.04
CA LEU A 227 -16.21 3.83 14.08
C LEU A 227 -15.34 2.79 14.79
N ARG A 228 -15.92 2.04 15.74
CA ARG A 228 -15.25 0.91 16.40
C ARG A 228 -15.01 -0.25 15.43
N THR A 229 -15.87 -0.42 14.42
CA THR A 229 -15.70 -1.48 13.41
C THR A 229 -14.52 -1.23 12.47
N PHE A 230 -14.15 0.03 12.21
CA PHE A 230 -12.96 0.36 11.42
C PHE A 230 -11.65 -0.10 12.07
N ARG A 231 -11.67 -0.40 13.37
CA ARG A 231 -10.50 -1.02 14.04
C ARG A 231 -10.14 -2.37 13.42
N VAL A 232 -11.08 -3.08 12.78
CA VAL A 232 -10.78 -4.32 12.03
C VAL A 232 -9.79 -4.07 10.88
N LEU A 233 -9.71 -2.86 10.33
CA LEU A 233 -8.78 -2.52 9.25
C LEU A 233 -7.31 -2.76 9.64
N ARG A 234 -6.97 -2.72 10.94
CA ARG A 234 -5.61 -3.06 11.40
C ARG A 234 -5.23 -4.52 11.16
N ALA A 235 -6.20 -5.43 11.06
CA ALA A 235 -5.95 -6.81 10.66
C ALA A 235 -5.51 -6.91 9.18
N LEU A 236 -6.01 -6.02 8.32
CA LEU A 236 -5.61 -5.95 6.90
C LEU A 236 -4.15 -5.51 6.73
N LYS A 237 -3.55 -4.90 7.76
CA LYS A 237 -2.12 -4.55 7.78
C LYS A 237 -1.21 -5.78 7.65
N THR A 238 -1.68 -6.98 8.02
CA THR A 238 -0.93 -8.23 7.79
C THR A 238 -0.56 -8.42 6.31
N VAL A 239 -1.45 -8.03 5.40
CA VAL A 239 -1.23 -8.07 3.95
C VAL A 239 -0.10 -7.13 3.53
N ALA A 240 -0.01 -5.95 4.16
CA ALA A 240 1.04 -4.97 3.88
C ALA A 240 2.44 -5.42 4.34
N ILE A 241 2.54 -6.38 5.26
CA ILE A 241 3.81 -6.81 5.86
C ILE A 241 4.33 -8.09 5.20
N ILE A 242 3.46 -9.03 4.86
CA ILE A 242 3.86 -10.31 4.27
C ILE A 242 3.95 -10.14 2.75
N PRO A 243 5.16 -10.21 2.15
CA PRO A 243 5.33 -9.94 0.71
C PRO A 243 4.49 -10.90 -0.15
N GLY A 244 4.41 -12.18 0.21
CA GLY A 244 3.58 -13.16 -0.50
C GLY A 244 2.08 -12.83 -0.49
N LEU A 245 1.56 -12.19 0.57
CA LEU A 245 0.15 -11.76 0.61
C LEU A 245 -0.11 -10.60 -0.35
N LYS A 246 0.87 -9.71 -0.59
CA LYS A 246 0.73 -8.61 -1.56
C LYS A 246 0.52 -9.14 -2.97
N THR A 247 1.30 -10.15 -3.36
CA THR A 247 1.17 -10.81 -4.67
C THR A 247 -0.20 -11.43 -4.83
N ILE A 248 -0.69 -12.15 -3.81
CA ILE A 248 -2.02 -12.78 -3.84
C ILE A 248 -3.12 -11.72 -3.96
N VAL A 249 -3.09 -10.66 -3.15
CA VAL A 249 -4.11 -9.60 -3.22
C VAL A 249 -4.03 -8.83 -4.55
N GLY A 250 -2.84 -8.61 -5.08
CA GLY A 250 -2.64 -8.06 -6.42
C GLY A 250 -3.33 -8.88 -7.49
N ALA A 251 -3.10 -10.20 -7.50
CA ALA A 251 -3.73 -11.13 -8.43
C ALA A 251 -5.27 -11.16 -8.28
N VAL A 252 -5.78 -11.06 -7.04
CA VAL A 252 -7.23 -10.96 -6.78
C VAL A 252 -7.80 -9.67 -7.38
N ILE A 253 -7.15 -8.53 -7.18
CA ILE A 253 -7.59 -7.24 -7.74
C ILE A 253 -7.56 -7.27 -9.26
N GLU A 254 -6.53 -7.86 -9.86
CA GLU A 254 -6.42 -8.05 -11.30
C GLU A 254 -7.54 -8.95 -11.84
N SER A 255 -7.84 -10.04 -11.15
CA SER A 255 -8.95 -10.93 -11.50
C SER A 255 -10.30 -10.21 -11.51
N VAL A 256 -10.53 -9.29 -10.57
CA VAL A 256 -11.76 -8.48 -10.51
C VAL A 256 -11.87 -7.55 -11.73
N LYS A 257 -10.76 -6.97 -12.19
CA LYS A 257 -10.77 -6.12 -13.40
C LYS A 257 -11.20 -6.90 -14.64
N ASN A 258 -10.77 -8.16 -14.75
CA ASN A 258 -11.15 -9.04 -15.87
C ASN A 258 -12.62 -9.46 -15.83
N LEU A 259 -13.26 -9.43 -14.65
CA LEU A 259 -14.69 -9.70 -14.49
C LEU A 259 -15.60 -8.48 -14.74
N ARG A 260 -15.04 -7.30 -15.05
CA ARG A 260 -15.82 -6.06 -15.22
C ARG A 260 -17.01 -6.23 -16.16
N ASP A 261 -16.79 -6.80 -17.34
CA ASP A 261 -17.83 -6.91 -18.38
C ASP A 261 -18.90 -7.93 -17.98
N VAL A 262 -18.51 -9.02 -17.32
CA VAL A 262 -19.43 -10.03 -16.78
C VAL A 262 -20.29 -9.44 -15.66
N ILE A 263 -19.71 -8.60 -14.78
CA ILE A 263 -20.45 -7.90 -13.73
C ILE A 263 -21.51 -6.97 -14.36
N ILE A 264 -21.15 -6.20 -15.40
CA ILE A 264 -22.09 -5.31 -16.10
C ILE A 264 -23.24 -6.11 -16.70
N LEU A 265 -22.95 -7.20 -17.42
CA LEU A 265 -23.98 -8.07 -18.01
C LEU A 265 -24.90 -8.68 -16.94
N THR A 266 -24.33 -9.11 -15.82
CA THR A 266 -25.07 -9.72 -14.72
C THR A 266 -26.00 -8.71 -14.06
N VAL A 267 -25.52 -7.49 -13.78
CA VAL A 267 -26.35 -6.41 -13.22
C VAL A 267 -27.48 -6.03 -14.18
N PHE A 268 -27.20 -5.95 -15.48
CA PHE A 268 -28.24 -5.70 -16.49
C PHE A 268 -29.32 -6.79 -16.50
N SER A 269 -28.91 -8.06 -16.56
CA SER A 269 -29.82 -9.21 -16.55
C SER A 269 -30.68 -9.26 -15.28
N LEU A 270 -30.06 -9.10 -14.11
CA LEU A 270 -30.78 -9.04 -12.83
C LEU A 270 -31.75 -7.86 -12.77
N SER A 271 -31.42 -6.72 -13.39
CA SER A 271 -32.32 -5.55 -13.44
C SER A 271 -33.58 -5.84 -14.27
N VAL A 272 -33.47 -6.54 -15.40
CA VAL A 272 -34.63 -6.93 -16.21
C VAL A 272 -35.54 -7.88 -15.42
N PHE A 273 -34.97 -8.91 -14.79
CA PHE A 273 -35.76 -9.82 -13.96
C PHE A 273 -36.35 -9.14 -12.73
N ALA A 274 -35.65 -8.18 -12.12
CA ALA A 274 -36.18 -7.40 -11.01
C ALA A 274 -37.38 -6.55 -11.43
N LEU A 275 -37.36 -5.93 -12.62
CA LEU A 275 -38.51 -5.16 -13.13
C LEU A 275 -39.72 -6.05 -13.44
N LEU A 276 -39.48 -7.21 -14.06
CA LEU A 276 -40.53 -8.20 -14.30
C LEU A 276 -41.13 -8.71 -12.98
N GLY A 277 -40.27 -9.06 -12.02
CA GLY A 277 -40.66 -9.53 -10.70
C GLY A 277 -41.44 -8.47 -9.92
N LEU A 278 -41.03 -7.20 -9.99
CA LEU A 278 -41.75 -6.10 -9.35
C LEU A 278 -43.18 -5.99 -9.90
N GLN A 279 -43.36 -6.01 -11.22
CA GLN A 279 -44.70 -5.90 -11.83
C GLN A 279 -45.62 -7.06 -11.45
N ILE A 280 -45.09 -8.28 -11.36
CA ILE A 280 -45.88 -9.48 -11.07
C ILE A 280 -46.19 -9.61 -9.56
N TYR A 281 -45.22 -9.27 -8.70
CA TYR A 281 -45.30 -9.56 -7.27
C TYR A 281 -45.58 -8.34 -6.39
N MET A 282 -45.86 -7.17 -6.98
CA MET A 282 -46.22 -5.97 -6.20
C MET A 282 -47.46 -6.24 -5.34
N GLY A 283 -47.32 -6.15 -4.02
CA GLY A 283 -48.40 -6.32 -3.04
C GLY A 283 -48.89 -7.76 -2.84
N VAL A 284 -48.40 -8.74 -3.61
CA VAL A 284 -48.79 -10.15 -3.45
C VAL A 284 -48.24 -10.72 -2.13
N LEU A 285 -46.99 -10.40 -1.79
CA LEU A 285 -46.33 -10.93 -0.58
C LEU A 285 -46.88 -10.33 0.73
N THR A 286 -47.70 -9.28 0.66
CA THR A 286 -48.38 -8.69 1.83
C THR A 286 -49.79 -9.23 2.03
N GLN A 287 -50.29 -10.11 1.15
CA GLN A 287 -51.59 -10.74 1.33
C GLN A 287 -51.61 -11.63 2.57
N LYS A 288 -52.48 -11.30 3.52
CA LYS A 288 -52.73 -12.06 4.74
C LYS A 288 -54.18 -12.49 4.79
N CYS A 289 -54.45 -13.66 5.38
CA CYS A 289 -55.81 -14.07 5.68
C CYS A 289 -56.35 -13.22 6.83
N VAL A 290 -57.21 -12.25 6.53
CA VAL A 290 -57.91 -11.46 7.55
C VAL A 290 -59.15 -12.22 8.00
N ARG A 291 -59.38 -12.29 9.31
CA ARG A 291 -60.59 -12.90 9.89
C ARG A 291 -61.82 -12.15 9.39
N LYS A 292 -62.82 -12.85 8.84
CA LYS A 292 -64.11 -12.25 8.49
C LYS A 292 -64.84 -11.86 9.78
N PHE A 293 -65.08 -10.57 9.97
CA PHE A 293 -65.94 -10.07 11.03
C PHE A 293 -67.36 -9.91 10.51
N ASP A 294 -68.35 -10.35 11.28
CA ASP A 294 -69.77 -10.14 10.97
C ASP A 294 -70.19 -8.77 11.50
N PHE A 295 -70.46 -7.82 10.61
CA PHE A 295 -70.88 -6.46 10.97
C PHE A 295 -72.36 -6.39 11.38
N ASN A 296 -73.14 -7.46 11.25
CA ASN A 296 -74.55 -7.49 11.64
C ASN A 296 -74.77 -7.78 13.13
N SER A 297 -73.72 -8.12 13.90
CA SER A 297 -73.82 -8.11 15.35
C SER A 297 -73.76 -6.66 15.84
N ILE A 298 -74.91 -6.11 16.24
CA ILE A 298 -75.10 -4.69 16.60
C ILE A 298 -74.34 -4.28 17.90
N ASN A 299 -73.60 -5.18 18.55
CA ASN A 299 -72.80 -4.88 19.75
C ASN A 299 -71.39 -5.46 19.63
N TRP A 300 -70.46 -4.62 19.18
CA TRP A 300 -69.03 -4.93 19.26
C TRP A 300 -68.51 -4.53 20.63
N THR A 301 -67.81 -5.43 21.31
CA THR A 301 -67.07 -5.06 22.52
C THR A 301 -65.83 -4.26 22.14
N HIS A 302 -65.36 -3.37 23.02
CA HIS A 302 -64.14 -2.57 22.79
C HIS A 302 -62.90 -3.42 22.44
N GLN A 303 -62.86 -4.67 22.91
CA GLN A 303 -61.79 -5.61 22.65
C GLN A 303 -61.82 -6.15 21.21
N GLU A 304 -63.01 -6.47 20.69
CA GLU A 304 -63.20 -6.90 19.30
C GLU A 304 -62.87 -5.77 18.30
N TYR A 305 -63.15 -4.50 18.66
CA TYR A 305 -62.76 -3.34 17.86
C TYR A 305 -61.24 -3.09 17.87
N ALA A 306 -60.58 -3.27 19.02
CA ALA A 306 -59.13 -3.14 19.14
C ALA A 306 -58.39 -4.23 18.35
N ASP A 307 -58.87 -5.48 18.41
CA ASP A 307 -58.32 -6.60 17.65
C ASP A 307 -58.54 -6.44 16.13
N PHE A 308 -59.61 -5.78 15.69
CA PHE A 308 -59.80 -5.39 14.30
C PHE A 308 -58.76 -4.36 13.84
N CYS A 309 -58.52 -3.31 14.63
CA CYS A 309 -57.52 -2.28 14.29
C CYS A 309 -56.08 -2.80 14.35
N ALA A 310 -55.79 -3.83 15.14
CA ALA A 310 -54.47 -4.44 15.25
C ALA A 310 -54.16 -5.47 14.14
N ASN A 311 -55.19 -6.02 13.48
CA ASN A 311 -55.06 -7.07 12.45
C ASN A 311 -55.49 -6.64 11.04
N ALA A 312 -55.96 -5.41 10.86
CA ALA A 312 -56.17 -4.75 9.56
C ALA A 312 -54.85 -4.14 9.05
#